data_AF-A0AAV3SID0-F1
#
_entry.id   AF-A0AAV3SID0-F1
#
_cell.length_a   1.000
_cell.length_b   1.000
_cell.length_c   1.000
_cell.angle_alpha   90.00
_cell.angle_beta   90.00
_cell.angle_gamma   90.00
#
_symmetry.space_group_name_H-M   'P 1'
#
loop_
_entity.id
_entity.type
_entity.pdbx_description
1 polymer ?
#
loop_
_entity_poly.entity_id
_entity_poly.type
_entity_poly.pdbx_seq_one_letter_code
_entity_poly.pdbx_strand_id
1 'polypeptide(L)'
;MATAPDTAANDGTQSGTFTRRQFLVGAGATAAIGAAPLAASDPVRAADRGDAPADIHGGAHISLDGYHELANSERLQQQKGNDFQFDQRVDAVEDLGCDPNGGKPVQDTLNSKIKDGMLVVFPEGTYAATGTINPGADRFGIVGKGYQQATKPPKPGGESVVFNVKANSPFKLFNVGAKEALIGNFVIDQRKGAMAGVTARSSGNVRVRDVRTVGAQTAVGNGDSTPFFFEPFARGGDSLIVFERCVARGGGIPGTKNIGGSAGVGIFQRNGETGRIVLKDCIIENMPDNGVYGARTTAEVIVLGGLYRNNDVSQVRVNGEARVDGVTIVIDEKNYTGLKSKSNANERGPGWPGTNGLKLETDSTGAVSGGTVVKNCDLRANSVADAEQSNLGGVVNFFASAGAATLDNCRITNNVSSTTSIIASNPSSAPEKVAITVKNSVIQGNGAGQNAAVNISSRPRSIVKNTCLSYPDASKDDIKGAGASNVSFGQQCESGAGLKAPQKVGSAGNLSSLPAPSVSYNGTGGSAARRRKKKKGLLKKIIGSVFGGFLLIIFLFLGAIAFIVVGVLAGFGTLAALLGGD
;
A
#
# COMPACT_ATOMS: atom_id res chain seq x y z
N MET A 1 7.18 84.23 14.70
CA MET A 1 6.83 84.60 13.31
C MET A 1 7.48 83.57 12.40
N ALA A 2 6.81 82.95 11.42
CA ALA A 2 5.37 83.00 11.09
C ALA A 2 4.88 81.61 10.63
N THR A 3 3.58 81.45 10.43
CA THR A 3 2.90 80.18 10.15
C THR A 3 2.12 80.22 8.84
N ALA A 4 2.01 79.07 8.15
CA ALA A 4 1.02 78.78 7.10
C ALA A 4 1.13 79.67 5.81
N PRO A 5 0.34 79.44 4.74
CA PRO A 5 -0.64 78.36 4.47
C PRO A 5 -0.18 77.41 3.32
N ASP A 6 -0.82 76.27 2.99
CA ASP A 6 -2.25 75.88 2.86
C ASP A 6 -2.96 76.59 1.68
N THR A 7 -3.93 76.01 0.96
CA THR A 7 -4.53 74.64 0.97
C THR A 7 -4.08 73.85 -0.29
N ALA A 8 -4.74 72.89 -0.95
CA ALA A 8 -6.03 72.16 -0.91
C ALA A 8 -5.91 70.89 -1.82
N ALA A 9 -6.80 69.89 -1.86
CA ALA A 9 -7.84 69.36 -0.95
C ALA A 9 -8.42 68.05 -1.57
N ASN A 10 -9.21 67.28 -0.79
CA ASN A 10 -10.02 66.10 -1.18
C ASN A 10 -9.23 64.83 -1.64
N ASP A 11 -9.63 63.60 -1.31
CA ASP A 11 -10.73 63.11 -0.46
C ASP A 11 -10.44 61.70 0.11
N GLY A 12 -11.29 61.17 0.99
CA GLY A 12 -11.44 59.71 1.16
C GLY A 12 -10.70 59.00 2.31
N THR A 13 -11.35 58.98 3.47
CA THR A 13 -11.38 57.93 4.53
C THR A 13 -11.25 56.46 4.04
N GLN A 14 -10.93 55.42 4.85
CA GLN A 14 -10.32 55.20 6.18
C GLN A 14 -9.98 53.68 6.32
N SER A 15 -9.48 53.24 7.48
CA SER A 15 -9.19 51.85 7.88
C SER A 15 -10.32 50.81 7.69
N GLY A 16 -9.96 49.54 7.43
CA GLY A 16 -10.88 48.38 7.59
C GLY A 16 -10.26 47.00 7.33
N THR A 17 -10.58 46.01 8.17
CA THR A 17 -10.20 44.58 8.04
C THR A 17 -11.26 43.77 7.25
N PHE A 18 -11.04 42.44 7.10
CA PHE A 18 -11.93 41.43 6.45
C PHE A 18 -11.96 41.47 4.89
N THR A 19 -12.12 40.39 4.11
CA THR A 19 -12.10 38.93 4.38
C THR A 19 -11.82 38.06 3.12
N ARG A 20 -11.20 36.89 3.35
CA ARG A 20 -11.48 35.55 2.76
C ARG A 20 -12.43 35.41 1.53
N ARG A 21 -12.20 36.06 0.38
CA ARG A 21 -12.71 35.65 -0.96
C ARG A 21 -12.10 36.49 -2.11
N GLN A 22 -11.07 36.00 -2.80
CA GLN A 22 -10.69 36.54 -4.14
C GLN A 22 -9.68 35.66 -4.93
N PHE A 23 -10.00 34.38 -5.20
CA PHE A 23 -9.34 33.67 -6.30
C PHE A 23 -10.25 32.59 -6.94
N LEU A 24 -11.33 33.04 -7.59
CA LEU A 24 -12.12 32.25 -8.55
C LEU A 24 -13.17 33.14 -9.24
N VAL A 25 -12.85 33.70 -10.40
CA VAL A 25 -13.82 33.98 -11.48
C VAL A 25 -13.14 33.68 -12.81
N GLY A 26 -13.74 32.77 -13.57
CA GLY A 26 -13.34 32.36 -14.92
C GLY A 26 -14.53 31.68 -15.61
N ALA A 27 -15.73 32.24 -15.41
CA ALA A 27 -16.96 31.75 -16.02
C ALA A 27 -17.12 32.31 -17.45
N GLY A 28 -17.86 31.65 -18.35
CA GLY A 28 -18.56 30.37 -18.20
C GLY A 28 -19.70 30.26 -19.22
N ALA A 29 -20.56 29.25 -19.09
CA ALA A 29 -21.84 29.17 -19.79
C ALA A 29 -22.86 28.40 -18.93
N THR A 30 -24.02 29.00 -18.67
CA THR A 30 -25.08 28.43 -17.83
C THR A 30 -26.24 27.89 -18.65
N ALA A 31 -26.70 26.69 -18.31
CA ALA A 31 -28.05 26.22 -18.60
C ALA A 31 -28.61 25.57 -17.33
N ALA A 32 -29.72 26.10 -16.82
CA ALA A 32 -30.33 25.63 -15.58
C ALA A 32 -31.48 24.65 -15.86
N ILE A 33 -31.42 23.46 -15.24
CA ILE A 33 -32.55 22.54 -15.11
C ILE A 33 -32.65 22.17 -13.62
N GLY A 34 -33.87 22.10 -13.09
CA GLY A 34 -34.14 22.13 -11.64
C GLY A 34 -33.59 20.94 -10.86
N ALA A 35 -33.28 21.19 -9.58
CA ALA A 35 -32.85 20.15 -8.64
C ALA A 35 -34.04 19.27 -8.21
N ALA A 36 -33.83 17.96 -8.24
CA ALA A 36 -34.57 17.00 -7.42
C ALA A 36 -33.62 16.44 -6.34
N PRO A 37 -34.09 16.16 -5.11
CA PRO A 37 -33.23 15.63 -4.07
C PRO A 37 -32.76 14.21 -4.41
N LEU A 38 -31.44 14.01 -4.51
CA LEU A 38 -30.88 12.67 -4.57
C LEU A 38 -31.12 11.97 -3.22
N ALA A 39 -31.83 10.84 -3.26
CA ALA A 39 -32.13 10.04 -2.09
C ALA A 39 -30.85 9.50 -1.42
N ALA A 40 -30.92 9.25 -0.12
CA ALA A 40 -29.80 8.71 0.64
C ALA A 40 -29.33 7.37 0.06
N SER A 41 -28.01 7.19 -0.06
CA SER A 41 -27.40 5.94 -0.51
C SER A 41 -27.61 4.81 0.49
N ASP A 42 -28.11 3.66 0.03
CA ASP A 42 -28.30 2.47 0.85
C ASP A 42 -27.00 2.06 1.58
N PRO A 43 -27.07 1.69 2.88
CA PRO A 43 -25.90 1.18 3.59
C PRO A 43 -25.45 -0.14 2.97
N VAL A 44 -24.16 -0.21 2.58
CA VAL A 44 -23.54 -1.42 2.04
C VAL A 44 -23.44 -2.47 3.15
N ARG A 45 -24.51 -3.24 3.32
CA ARG A 45 -24.61 -4.35 4.28
C ARG A 45 -23.54 -5.39 3.96
N ALA A 46 -22.45 -5.38 4.73
CA ALA A 46 -21.42 -6.41 4.68
C ALA A 46 -22.06 -7.78 4.90
N ALA A 47 -21.66 -8.77 4.11
CA ALA A 47 -22.14 -10.13 4.26
C ALA A 47 -21.47 -10.76 5.49
N ASP A 48 -22.23 -10.91 6.57
CA ASP A 48 -21.76 -11.59 7.77
C ASP A 48 -21.51 -13.07 7.45
N ARG A 49 -20.25 -13.49 7.59
CA ARG A 49 -19.81 -14.88 7.45
C ARG A 49 -18.77 -15.15 8.52
N GLY A 50 -19.25 -15.62 9.66
CA GLY A 50 -18.42 -16.18 10.71
C GLY A 50 -17.78 -17.49 10.27
N ASP A 51 -16.69 -17.39 9.51
CA ASP A 51 -15.67 -18.44 9.33
C ASP A 51 -14.36 -17.77 8.90
N ALA A 52 -13.64 -17.22 9.88
CA ALA A 52 -12.32 -16.66 9.63
C ALA A 52 -11.34 -17.82 9.37
N PRO A 53 -10.64 -17.87 8.21
CA PRO A 53 -9.65 -18.91 7.95
C PRO A 53 -8.57 -18.89 9.03
N ALA A 54 -8.04 -20.07 9.37
CA ALA A 54 -7.13 -20.27 10.49
C ALA A 54 -6.01 -19.21 10.52
N ASP A 55 -5.84 -18.54 11.67
CA ASP A 55 -4.86 -17.48 11.84
C ASP A 55 -3.44 -18.06 11.69
N ILE A 56 -2.80 -17.80 10.55
CA ILE A 56 -1.45 -18.29 10.23
C ILE A 56 -0.45 -17.59 11.16
N HIS A 57 -0.10 -18.30 12.24
CA HIS A 57 0.88 -17.89 13.24
C HIS A 57 1.99 -18.94 13.41
N GLY A 58 2.24 -19.75 12.38
CA GLY A 58 3.53 -20.45 12.25
C GLY A 58 4.62 -19.40 12.08
N GLY A 59 5.47 -19.25 13.10
CA GLY A 59 6.40 -18.12 13.25
C GLY A 59 7.24 -17.90 12.00
N ALA A 60 7.41 -16.65 11.57
CA ALA A 60 8.01 -16.42 10.26
C ALA A 60 9.47 -16.88 10.19
N HIS A 61 9.92 -17.36 9.01
CA HIS A 61 11.32 -17.75 8.80
C HIS A 61 12.23 -16.53 8.57
N ILE A 62 12.09 -15.52 9.42
CA ILE A 62 12.98 -14.36 9.48
C ILE A 62 14.42 -14.87 9.71
N SER A 63 15.39 -14.30 9.01
CA SER A 63 16.79 -14.68 9.15
C SER A 63 17.32 -14.30 10.54
N LEU A 64 18.39 -14.98 10.95
CA LEU A 64 19.12 -14.61 12.17
C LEU A 64 19.63 -13.16 12.07
N ASP A 65 20.03 -12.72 10.87
CA ASP A 65 20.40 -11.33 10.57
C ASP A 65 19.24 -10.37 10.89
N GLY A 66 18.03 -10.65 10.38
CA GLY A 66 16.84 -9.82 10.60
C GLY A 66 16.41 -9.74 12.08
N TYR A 67 16.51 -10.85 12.81
CA TYR A 67 16.33 -10.85 14.27
C TYR A 67 17.42 -10.06 15.00
N HIS A 68 18.69 -10.19 14.60
CA HIS A 68 19.78 -9.42 15.19
C HIS A 68 19.66 -7.91 14.88
N GLU A 69 19.22 -7.53 13.69
CA GLU A 69 19.05 -6.14 13.29
C GLU A 69 17.93 -5.46 14.10
N LEU A 70 16.80 -6.13 14.32
CA LEU A 70 15.77 -5.66 15.25
C LEU A 70 16.30 -5.62 16.70
N ALA A 71 16.89 -6.70 17.20
CA ALA A 71 17.38 -6.77 18.58
C ALA A 71 18.51 -5.76 18.89
N ASN A 72 19.34 -5.43 17.90
CA ASN A 72 20.34 -4.37 18.00
C ASN A 72 19.68 -2.98 17.98
N SER A 73 18.63 -2.79 17.18
CA SER A 73 17.82 -1.56 17.18
C SER A 73 17.13 -1.34 18.52
N GLU A 74 16.53 -2.38 19.08
CA GLU A 74 15.89 -2.38 20.40
C GLU A 74 16.92 -2.10 21.50
N ARG A 75 18.09 -2.76 21.49
CA ARG A 75 19.16 -2.52 22.47
C ARG A 75 19.68 -1.08 22.44
N LEU A 76 19.78 -0.47 21.26
CA LEU A 76 20.19 0.93 21.11
C LEU A 76 19.14 1.92 21.68
N GLN A 77 17.86 1.55 21.72
CA GLN A 77 16.82 2.32 22.42
C GLN A 77 16.92 2.09 23.94
N GLN A 78 17.09 0.85 24.39
CA GLN A 78 17.28 0.51 25.80
C GLN A 78 18.48 1.24 26.41
N GLN A 79 19.60 1.31 25.69
CA GLN A 79 20.80 2.06 26.09
C GLN A 79 20.59 3.58 26.18
N LYS A 80 19.50 4.11 25.63
CA LYS A 80 19.09 5.53 25.73
C LYS A 80 17.98 5.75 26.77
N GLY A 81 17.59 4.72 27.52
CA GLY A 81 16.50 4.78 28.51
C GLY A 81 15.09 4.62 27.92
N ASN A 82 14.98 4.19 26.66
CA ASN A 82 13.72 3.97 25.95
C ASN A 82 13.35 2.47 25.94
N ASP A 83 13.24 1.82 27.10
CA ASP A 83 12.94 0.39 27.25
C ASP A 83 11.48 0.05 27.65
N PHE A 84 10.57 1.02 27.54
CA PHE A 84 9.15 0.96 27.91
C PHE A 84 8.90 0.73 29.41
N GLN A 85 9.70 1.38 30.27
CA GLN A 85 9.43 1.48 31.70
C GLN A 85 8.41 2.59 31.98
N PHE A 86 7.53 2.35 32.94
CA PHE A 86 6.44 3.26 33.29
C PHE A 86 6.39 3.43 34.80
N ASP A 87 6.46 4.68 35.26
CA ASP A 87 6.52 5.06 36.68
C ASP A 87 5.22 4.74 37.43
N GLN A 88 4.08 4.70 36.72
CA GLN A 88 2.78 4.32 37.27
C GLN A 88 1.99 3.44 36.31
N ARG A 89 1.50 2.28 36.81
CA ARG A 89 0.47 1.49 36.14
C ARG A 89 -0.91 1.87 36.70
N VAL A 90 -1.88 2.15 35.83
CA VAL A 90 -3.28 2.43 36.20
C VAL A 90 -4.24 1.50 35.45
N ASP A 91 -5.42 1.25 36.04
CA ASP A 91 -6.54 0.63 35.36
C ASP A 91 -7.43 1.67 34.65
N ALA A 92 -7.81 1.38 33.41
CA ALA A 92 -8.63 2.29 32.61
C ALA A 92 -10.03 2.51 33.19
N VAL A 93 -10.59 1.52 33.89
CA VAL A 93 -11.93 1.59 34.48
C VAL A 93 -11.85 2.11 35.91
N GLU A 94 -11.03 1.50 36.76
CA GLU A 94 -11.02 1.81 38.20
C GLU A 94 -10.38 3.18 38.51
N ASP A 95 -9.21 3.48 37.95
CA ASP A 95 -8.51 4.76 38.20
C ASP A 95 -8.99 5.88 37.27
N LEU A 96 -9.19 5.57 35.98
CA LEU A 96 -9.49 6.58 34.97
C LEU A 96 -11.00 6.78 34.71
N GLY A 97 -11.86 5.82 35.06
CA GLY A 97 -13.31 5.93 34.87
C GLY A 97 -13.78 5.80 33.41
N CYS A 98 -13.02 5.11 32.55
CA CYS A 98 -13.50 4.71 31.23
C CYS A 98 -14.63 3.67 31.35
N ASP A 99 -15.60 3.72 30.44
CA ASP A 99 -16.78 2.85 30.48
C ASP A 99 -16.56 1.56 29.65
N PRO A 100 -16.45 0.38 30.28
CA PRO A 100 -16.24 -0.90 29.58
C PRO A 100 -17.48 -1.39 28.82
N ASN A 101 -18.64 -0.75 28.98
CA ASN A 101 -19.86 -1.06 28.23
C ASN A 101 -20.06 -0.11 27.04
N GLY A 102 -19.25 0.94 26.93
CA GLY A 102 -19.23 1.87 25.80
C GLY A 102 -20.49 2.73 25.67
N GLY A 103 -21.17 3.05 26.78
CA GLY A 103 -22.13 4.14 26.85
C GLY A 103 -21.45 5.51 26.77
N LYS A 104 -20.27 5.65 27.38
CA LYS A 104 -19.41 6.85 27.30
C LYS A 104 -18.18 6.64 26.40
N PRO A 105 -17.85 7.58 25.49
CA PRO A 105 -16.61 7.54 24.73
C PRO A 105 -15.36 7.74 25.60
N VAL A 106 -14.24 7.11 25.23
CA VAL A 106 -13.01 7.13 26.05
C VAL A 106 -12.03 8.27 25.75
N GLN A 107 -12.06 8.85 24.55
CA GLN A 107 -10.94 9.69 24.09
C GLN A 107 -10.71 10.93 24.97
N ASP A 108 -11.77 11.57 25.47
CA ASP A 108 -11.66 12.79 26.27
C ASP A 108 -11.06 12.48 27.66
N THR A 109 -11.37 11.30 28.22
CA THR A 109 -10.78 10.80 29.47
C THR A 109 -9.28 10.50 29.29
N LEU A 110 -8.90 9.82 28.21
CA LEU A 110 -7.51 9.44 27.97
C LEU A 110 -6.65 10.67 27.64
N ASN A 111 -7.16 11.58 26.82
CA ASN A 111 -6.45 12.80 26.42
C ASN A 111 -6.23 13.78 27.60
N SER A 112 -7.08 13.74 28.62
CA SER A 112 -7.00 14.63 29.80
C SER A 112 -6.32 14.02 31.02
N LYS A 113 -6.38 12.69 31.20
CA LYS A 113 -5.83 12.02 32.40
C LYS A 113 -4.45 11.37 32.20
N ILE A 114 -4.06 11.00 30.98
CA ILE A 114 -2.74 10.38 30.74
C ILE A 114 -1.64 11.44 30.86
N LYS A 115 -0.61 11.11 31.65
CA LYS A 115 0.60 11.91 31.90
C LYS A 115 1.83 11.09 31.55
N ASP A 116 3.00 11.74 31.57
CA ASP A 116 4.28 11.06 31.47
C ASP A 116 4.42 9.97 32.53
N GLY A 117 5.00 8.84 32.13
CA GLY A 117 5.22 7.68 33.00
C GLY A 117 4.02 6.76 33.17
N MET A 118 2.85 7.07 32.59
CA MET A 118 1.64 6.27 32.83
C MET A 118 1.47 5.11 31.84
N LEU A 119 1.37 3.89 32.37
CA LEU A 119 0.85 2.71 31.66
C LEU A 119 -0.62 2.51 32.00
N VAL A 120 -1.51 2.87 31.07
CA VAL A 120 -2.94 2.57 31.16
C VAL A 120 -3.20 1.14 30.69
N VAL A 121 -3.73 0.31 31.59
CA VAL A 121 -4.16 -1.05 31.28
C VAL A 121 -5.68 -1.12 31.25
N PHE A 122 -6.23 -1.54 30.13
CA PHE A 122 -7.65 -1.78 29.93
C PHE A 122 -8.01 -3.22 30.35
N PRO A 123 -8.96 -3.43 31.27
CA PRO A 123 -9.60 -4.73 31.44
C PRO A 123 -10.49 -5.07 30.23
N GLU A 124 -11.07 -6.27 30.21
CA GLU A 124 -12.08 -6.67 29.21
C GLU A 124 -13.19 -5.61 29.10
N GLY A 125 -13.62 -5.30 27.87
CA GLY A 125 -14.71 -4.36 27.65
C GLY A 125 -14.85 -3.91 26.20
N THR A 126 -16.05 -3.42 25.87
CA THR A 126 -16.39 -2.78 24.60
C THR A 126 -16.45 -1.26 24.79
N TYR A 127 -15.29 -0.63 24.73
CA TYR A 127 -15.10 0.80 24.94
C TYR A 127 -15.53 1.59 23.71
N ALA A 128 -16.32 2.66 23.88
CA ALA A 128 -16.73 3.50 22.76
C ALA A 128 -15.61 4.46 22.33
N ALA A 129 -15.40 4.58 21.02
CA ALA A 129 -14.47 5.52 20.43
C ALA A 129 -15.17 6.40 19.39
N THR A 130 -15.26 7.70 19.66
CA THR A 130 -15.90 8.69 18.77
C THR A 130 -14.93 9.72 18.20
N GLY A 131 -13.66 9.69 18.60
CA GLY A 131 -12.62 10.61 18.14
C GLY A 131 -11.21 10.18 18.56
N THR A 132 -10.23 11.02 18.22
CA THR A 132 -8.79 10.73 18.35
C THR A 132 -8.30 10.69 19.79
N ILE A 133 -7.61 9.61 20.13
CA ILE A 133 -6.76 9.46 21.33
C ILE A 133 -5.36 9.97 20.97
N ASN A 134 -4.99 11.11 21.55
CA ASN A 134 -3.71 11.80 21.42
C ASN A 134 -3.38 12.48 22.76
N PRO A 135 -2.87 11.73 23.77
CA PRO A 135 -2.40 12.30 25.01
C PRO A 135 -1.28 13.31 24.80
N GLY A 136 -1.21 14.33 25.65
CA GLY A 136 -0.13 15.32 25.66
C GLY A 136 1.17 14.84 26.31
N ALA A 137 1.29 13.54 26.61
CA ALA A 137 2.43 12.92 27.26
C ALA A 137 3.49 12.47 26.23
N ASP A 138 4.76 12.60 26.61
CA ASP A 138 5.94 12.21 25.86
C ASP A 138 6.41 10.78 26.18
N ARG A 139 5.98 10.20 27.32
CA ARG A 139 6.17 8.78 27.68
C ARG A 139 4.89 8.15 28.24
N PHE A 140 4.20 7.27 27.49
CA PHE A 140 2.99 6.59 28.01
C PHE A 140 2.69 5.22 27.36
N GLY A 141 1.87 4.40 28.01
CA GLY A 141 1.35 3.15 27.46
C GLY A 141 -0.18 3.09 27.47
N ILE A 142 -0.78 2.49 26.43
CA ILE A 142 -2.21 2.15 26.38
C ILE A 142 -2.34 0.70 25.87
N VAL A 143 -2.65 -0.22 26.77
CA VAL A 143 -2.62 -1.66 26.49
C VAL A 143 -3.81 -2.41 27.06
N GLY A 144 -4.23 -3.51 26.43
CA GLY A 144 -5.16 -4.45 27.03
C GLY A 144 -4.50 -5.38 28.06
N LYS A 145 -5.24 -5.80 29.08
CA LYS A 145 -4.82 -6.78 30.10
C LYS A 145 -4.24 -8.05 29.44
N GLY A 146 -3.07 -8.51 29.92
CA GLY A 146 -2.34 -9.64 29.34
C GLY A 146 -1.35 -9.31 28.22
N TYR A 147 -1.09 -8.03 27.91
CA TYR A 147 -0.21 -7.60 26.81
C TYR A 147 1.23 -8.16 26.87
N GLN A 148 1.75 -8.44 28.06
CA GLN A 148 3.10 -8.99 28.26
C GLN A 148 3.19 -10.42 27.72
N GLN A 149 2.12 -11.20 27.90
CA GLN A 149 2.00 -12.60 27.49
C GLN A 149 1.41 -12.75 26.07
N ALA A 150 0.94 -11.66 25.45
CA ALA A 150 0.29 -11.68 24.14
C ALA A 150 1.25 -12.08 23.01
N THR A 151 1.03 -13.28 22.45
CA THR A 151 1.78 -13.83 21.30
C THR A 151 1.06 -13.62 19.96
N LYS A 152 -0.13 -13.01 19.98
CA LYS A 152 -1.02 -12.73 18.85
C LYS A 152 -2.05 -11.66 19.28
N PRO A 153 -2.60 -10.87 18.35
CA PRO A 153 -3.65 -9.92 18.69
C PRO A 153 -4.95 -10.64 19.06
N PRO A 154 -5.73 -10.10 20.03
CA PRO A 154 -7.00 -10.69 20.44
C PRO A 154 -8.00 -10.76 19.28
N LYS A 155 -8.97 -11.67 19.40
CA LYS A 155 -10.15 -11.73 18.51
C LYS A 155 -11.27 -10.87 19.12
N PRO A 156 -12.25 -10.37 18.33
CA PRO A 156 -13.39 -9.66 18.89
C PRO A 156 -14.28 -10.57 19.74
N GLY A 157 -14.76 -10.07 20.87
CA GLY A 157 -15.56 -10.84 21.83
C GLY A 157 -14.70 -11.69 22.78
N GLY A 158 -15.36 -12.35 23.74
CA GLY A 158 -14.68 -12.95 24.89
C GLY A 158 -13.88 -11.91 25.69
N GLU A 159 -12.86 -12.39 26.42
CA GLU A 159 -11.98 -11.62 27.32
C GLU A 159 -11.04 -10.62 26.59
N SER A 160 -11.58 -9.81 25.68
CA SER A 160 -10.84 -8.86 24.84
C SER A 160 -11.18 -7.40 25.14
N VAL A 161 -10.19 -6.54 24.91
CA VAL A 161 -10.39 -5.08 24.87
C VAL A 161 -10.81 -4.70 23.45
N VAL A 162 -12.00 -4.13 23.29
CA VAL A 162 -12.56 -3.74 22.00
C VAL A 162 -12.85 -2.24 21.99
N PHE A 163 -12.10 -1.47 21.19
CA PHE A 163 -12.44 -0.10 20.85
C PHE A 163 -13.48 -0.12 19.72
N ASN A 164 -14.74 0.06 20.09
CA ASN A 164 -15.89 0.05 19.19
C ASN A 164 -16.09 1.46 18.61
N VAL A 165 -15.85 1.58 17.30
CA VAL A 165 -15.84 2.86 16.58
C VAL A 165 -17.27 3.34 16.32
N LYS A 166 -17.62 4.49 16.89
CA LYS A 166 -18.95 5.12 16.82
C LYS A 166 -18.89 6.50 16.15
N ALA A 167 -18.05 6.65 15.12
CA ALA A 167 -17.92 7.89 14.34
C ALA A 167 -18.39 7.70 12.88
N ASN A 168 -18.86 8.79 12.26
CA ASN A 168 -19.42 8.80 10.89
C ASN A 168 -18.41 9.30 9.83
N SER A 169 -17.15 9.54 10.19
CA SER A 169 -16.09 9.97 9.26
C SER A 169 -14.74 9.40 9.69
N PRO A 170 -13.80 9.13 8.76
CA PRO A 170 -12.53 8.50 9.12
C PRO A 170 -11.67 9.32 10.07
N PHE A 171 -10.97 8.67 10.99
CA PHE A 171 -10.07 9.34 11.94
C PHE A 171 -8.90 8.45 12.37
N LYS A 172 -7.86 9.06 12.94
CA LYS A 172 -6.75 8.36 13.58
C LYS A 172 -7.22 8.03 15.01
N LEU A 173 -7.59 6.78 15.30
CA LEU A 173 -8.06 6.42 16.65
C LEU A 173 -6.96 6.64 17.67
N PHE A 174 -5.77 6.15 17.38
CA PHE A 174 -4.56 6.48 18.12
C PHE A 174 -3.68 7.35 17.23
N ASN A 175 -3.36 8.55 17.68
CA ASN A 175 -2.40 9.44 17.03
C ASN A 175 -1.28 9.73 18.03
N VAL A 176 -0.19 8.99 17.93
CA VAL A 176 0.88 8.98 18.93
C VAL A 176 2.02 9.90 18.49
N GLY A 177 2.18 11.04 19.18
CA GLY A 177 3.32 11.96 19.01
C GLY A 177 4.49 11.71 19.97
N ALA A 178 4.25 11.00 21.07
CA ALA A 178 5.18 10.75 22.18
C ALA A 178 6.55 10.21 21.77
N LYS A 179 7.63 10.66 22.42
CA LYS A 179 8.97 10.08 22.29
C LYS A 179 9.02 8.59 22.65
N GLU A 180 8.27 8.16 23.65
CA GLU A 180 8.18 6.75 24.04
C GLU A 180 6.72 6.31 24.19
N ALA A 181 6.31 5.27 23.45
CA ALA A 181 4.96 4.73 23.63
C ALA A 181 4.79 3.24 23.34
N LEU A 182 4.00 2.59 24.20
CA LEU A 182 3.56 1.20 24.04
C LEU A 182 2.04 1.13 23.86
N ILE A 183 1.58 0.80 22.65
CA ILE A 183 0.17 0.69 22.29
C ILE A 183 -0.13 -0.76 21.89
N GLY A 184 -1.12 -1.43 22.48
CA GLY A 184 -1.39 -2.79 22.01
C GLY A 184 -2.34 -3.71 22.78
N ASN A 185 -2.42 -4.95 22.29
CA ASN A 185 -3.25 -6.04 22.82
C ASN A 185 -4.76 -5.67 22.87
N PHE A 186 -5.30 -5.20 21.75
CA PHE A 186 -6.72 -4.83 21.62
C PHE A 186 -7.26 -5.00 20.20
N VAL A 187 -8.59 -4.92 20.09
CA VAL A 187 -9.34 -4.90 18.83
C VAL A 187 -9.83 -3.48 18.55
N ILE A 188 -9.73 -3.04 17.29
CA ILE A 188 -10.46 -1.87 16.78
C ILE A 188 -11.63 -2.42 15.95
N ASP A 189 -12.86 -2.29 16.46
CA ASP A 189 -14.06 -2.75 15.76
C ASP A 189 -14.75 -1.57 15.06
N GLN A 190 -14.58 -1.51 13.75
CA GLN A 190 -15.16 -0.51 12.84
C GLN A 190 -16.30 -1.09 11.98
N ARG A 191 -16.86 -2.27 12.32
CA ARG A 191 -17.96 -2.90 11.54
C ARG A 191 -19.23 -2.07 11.45
N LYS A 192 -19.44 -1.11 12.37
CA LYS A 192 -20.62 -0.23 12.44
C LYS A 192 -20.29 1.26 12.40
N GLY A 193 -19.04 1.61 12.11
CA GLY A 193 -18.56 2.99 12.06
C GLY A 193 -17.81 3.31 10.77
N ALA A 194 -17.25 4.51 10.71
CA ALA A 194 -16.23 4.86 9.75
C ALA A 194 -14.88 4.21 10.09
N MET A 195 -13.95 4.28 9.13
CA MET A 195 -12.61 3.71 9.26
C MET A 195 -11.79 4.42 10.36
N ALA A 196 -11.09 3.66 11.19
CA ALA A 196 -10.19 4.19 12.20
C ALA A 196 -8.88 3.38 12.32
N GLY A 197 -7.75 4.08 12.49
CA GLY A 197 -6.41 3.46 12.46
C GLY A 197 -5.45 3.94 13.56
N VAL A 198 -4.24 3.38 13.56
CA VAL A 198 -3.14 3.74 14.49
C VAL A 198 -2.02 4.47 13.74
N THR A 199 -1.87 5.76 14.02
CA THR A 199 -0.72 6.57 13.58
C THR A 199 0.30 6.68 14.69
N ALA A 200 1.58 6.38 14.40
CA ALA A 200 2.71 6.59 15.31
C ALA A 200 3.75 7.48 14.64
N ARG A 201 3.83 8.74 15.06
CA ARG A 201 4.62 9.80 14.41
C ARG A 201 5.58 10.48 15.39
N SER A 202 6.47 9.66 15.93
CA SER A 202 7.42 9.98 17.00
C SER A 202 8.83 10.23 16.47
N SER A 203 9.68 10.83 17.32
CA SER A 203 11.12 10.93 17.13
C SER A 203 11.95 10.08 18.13
N GLY A 204 11.30 9.11 18.80
CA GLY A 204 11.95 8.16 19.70
C GLY A 204 11.52 6.71 19.41
N ASN A 205 11.14 5.96 20.44
CA ASN A 205 10.80 4.53 20.37
C ASN A 205 9.28 4.31 20.54
N VAL A 206 8.59 3.81 19.51
CA VAL A 206 7.16 3.47 19.63
C VAL A 206 6.90 2.03 19.18
N ARG A 207 6.28 1.25 20.08
CA ARG A 207 5.78 -0.10 19.82
C ARG A 207 4.26 -0.09 19.70
N VAL A 208 3.76 -0.36 18.51
CA VAL A 208 2.38 -0.80 18.30
C VAL A 208 2.39 -2.31 18.18
N ARG A 209 1.73 -3.06 19.07
CA ARG A 209 1.77 -4.53 19.03
C ARG A 209 0.42 -5.18 19.30
N ASP A 210 0.18 -6.35 18.72
CA ASP A 210 -0.98 -7.18 19.03
C ASP A 210 -2.32 -6.42 18.85
N VAL A 211 -2.45 -5.65 17.75
CA VAL A 211 -3.67 -4.91 17.37
C VAL A 211 -4.39 -5.61 16.20
N ARG A 212 -5.69 -5.87 16.34
CA ARG A 212 -6.56 -6.39 15.25
C ARG A 212 -7.64 -5.38 14.87
N THR A 213 -7.67 -4.92 13.62
CA THR A 213 -8.79 -4.13 13.09
C THR A 213 -9.83 -5.04 12.45
N VAL A 214 -11.11 -4.85 12.75
CA VAL A 214 -12.22 -5.66 12.23
C VAL A 214 -13.33 -4.76 11.71
N GLY A 215 -13.82 -5.07 10.50
CA GLY A 215 -14.63 -4.14 9.70
C GLY A 215 -13.78 -3.44 8.64
N ALA A 216 -14.45 -2.96 7.59
CA ALA A 216 -13.80 -2.49 6.37
C ALA A 216 -13.67 -0.96 6.32
N GLN A 217 -12.87 -0.48 5.37
CA GLN A 217 -12.92 0.93 4.95
C GLN A 217 -14.23 1.21 4.21
N THR A 218 -15.21 1.74 4.94
CA THR A 218 -16.58 2.04 4.47
C THR A 218 -16.74 3.48 3.98
N ALA A 219 -16.00 4.42 4.56
CA ALA A 219 -16.03 5.83 4.21
C ALA A 219 -14.85 6.19 3.31
N VAL A 220 -15.18 6.62 2.09
CA VAL A 220 -14.25 7.11 1.06
C VAL A 220 -14.01 8.61 1.24
N GLY A 221 -12.75 9.00 1.47
CA GLY A 221 -12.34 10.41 1.54
C GLY A 221 -11.76 10.92 0.22
N ASN A 222 -11.58 12.24 0.09
CA ASN A 222 -10.86 12.79 -1.05
C ASN A 222 -9.33 12.57 -0.88
N GLY A 223 -8.84 11.45 -1.43
CA GLY A 223 -7.41 11.14 -1.58
C GLY A 223 -6.63 10.99 -0.27
N ASP A 224 -5.37 11.44 -0.31
CA ASP A 224 -4.32 11.33 0.73
C ASP A 224 -4.71 11.88 2.14
N SER A 225 -5.90 12.46 2.29
CA SER A 225 -6.47 12.86 3.58
C SER A 225 -7.04 11.69 4.41
N THR A 226 -7.25 10.53 3.78
CA THR A 226 -7.89 9.37 4.41
C THR A 226 -6.87 8.58 5.25
N PRO A 227 -7.14 8.26 6.53
CA PRO A 227 -6.18 7.54 7.36
C PRO A 227 -5.91 6.11 6.86
N PHE A 228 -4.75 5.58 7.27
CA PHE A 228 -4.35 4.18 7.06
C PHE A 228 -4.68 3.36 8.30
N PHE A 229 -4.91 2.05 8.14
CA PHE A 229 -5.14 1.16 9.30
C PHE A 229 -3.95 1.24 10.27
N PHE A 230 -2.73 1.31 9.72
CA PHE A 230 -1.48 1.51 10.42
C PHE A 230 -0.61 2.55 9.69
N GLU A 231 -0.06 3.54 10.40
CA GLU A 231 0.74 4.63 9.84
C GLU A 231 1.98 4.93 10.72
N PRO A 232 3.08 4.17 10.55
CA PRO A 232 4.35 4.47 11.18
C PRO A 232 5.08 5.63 10.47
N PHE A 233 5.72 6.51 11.25
CA PHE A 233 6.49 7.65 10.77
C PHE A 233 7.62 7.94 11.78
N ALA A 234 8.87 7.69 11.39
CA ALA A 234 10.06 7.69 12.27
C ALA A 234 10.91 8.95 12.07
N ARG A 235 10.70 10.00 12.87
CA ARG A 235 11.37 11.31 12.75
C ARG A 235 12.78 11.33 13.36
N GLY A 236 13.78 11.83 12.65
CA GLY A 236 15.16 11.89 13.14
C GLY A 236 15.85 10.53 13.08
N GLY A 237 17.16 10.52 12.75
CA GLY A 237 17.91 9.29 12.45
C GLY A 237 17.89 8.21 13.55
N ASP A 238 17.69 8.63 14.79
CA ASP A 238 17.70 7.77 15.99
C ASP A 238 16.36 7.10 16.34
N SER A 239 15.27 7.43 15.63
CA SER A 239 13.94 6.89 15.95
C SER A 239 13.74 5.43 15.54
N LEU A 240 12.87 4.72 16.26
CA LEU A 240 12.50 3.33 16.01
C LEU A 240 10.98 3.17 16.19
N ILE A 241 10.26 2.90 15.09
CA ILE A 241 8.81 2.70 15.11
C ILE A 241 8.52 1.25 14.69
N VAL A 242 8.00 0.44 15.60
CA VAL A 242 7.75 -0.99 15.39
C VAL A 242 6.26 -1.30 15.45
N PHE A 243 5.72 -1.87 14.38
CA PHE A 243 4.37 -2.43 14.31
C PHE A 243 4.49 -3.96 14.27
N GLU A 244 3.98 -4.64 15.29
CA GLU A 244 4.24 -6.06 15.56
C GLU A 244 2.95 -6.87 15.71
N ARG A 245 2.75 -7.89 14.88
CA ARG A 245 1.53 -8.72 14.81
C ARG A 245 0.25 -7.90 14.64
N CYS A 246 0.35 -6.79 13.90
CA CYS A 246 -0.78 -5.95 13.52
C CYS A 246 -1.58 -6.62 12.39
N VAL A 247 -2.91 -6.72 12.54
CA VAL A 247 -3.78 -7.47 11.62
C VAL A 247 -4.91 -6.60 11.07
N ALA A 248 -4.94 -6.45 9.74
CA ALA A 248 -6.04 -5.83 9.00
C ALA A 248 -6.47 -6.73 7.82
N ARG A 249 -7.77 -7.06 7.75
CA ARG A 249 -8.34 -7.94 6.72
C ARG A 249 -9.64 -7.37 6.15
N GLY A 250 -9.79 -7.41 4.83
CA GLY A 250 -11.04 -7.01 4.16
C GLY A 250 -11.27 -5.51 4.14
N GLY A 251 -10.19 -4.72 4.09
CA GLY A 251 -10.28 -3.27 4.02
C GLY A 251 -10.75 -2.81 2.63
N GLY A 252 -11.94 -2.24 2.53
CA GLY A 252 -12.37 -1.56 1.31
C GLY A 252 -12.54 -2.48 0.09
N ILE A 253 -12.57 -1.85 -1.08
CA ILE A 253 -12.99 -2.45 -2.36
C ILE A 253 -11.86 -2.24 -3.39
N PRO A 254 -11.42 -3.28 -4.14
CA PRO A 254 -10.44 -3.11 -5.21
C PRO A 254 -10.98 -2.20 -6.31
N GLY A 255 -10.16 -1.28 -6.83
CA GLY A 255 -10.62 -0.22 -7.72
C GLY A 255 -10.81 1.15 -7.05
N THR A 256 -10.93 1.23 -5.72
CA THR A 256 -11.35 2.49 -5.06
C THR A 256 -10.22 3.41 -4.58
N LYS A 257 -8.94 3.05 -4.75
CA LYS A 257 -7.78 3.89 -4.38
C LYS A 257 -7.95 5.37 -4.73
N ASN A 258 -8.16 5.65 -6.02
CA ASN A 258 -8.16 7.02 -6.55
C ASN A 258 -9.40 7.84 -6.12
N ILE A 259 -10.36 7.20 -5.43
CA ILE A 259 -11.54 7.82 -4.84
C ILE A 259 -11.60 7.64 -3.31
N GLY A 260 -10.45 7.41 -2.66
CA GLY A 260 -10.34 7.41 -1.19
C GLY A 260 -10.02 6.07 -0.52
N GLY A 261 -9.67 5.03 -1.29
CA GLY A 261 -9.16 3.77 -0.73
C GLY A 261 -7.72 3.92 -0.20
N SER A 262 -7.49 3.57 1.07
CA SER A 262 -6.19 3.69 1.75
C SER A 262 -5.35 2.42 1.63
N ALA A 263 -4.04 2.52 1.85
CA ALA A 263 -3.20 1.35 2.12
C ALA A 263 -3.52 0.74 3.51
N GLY A 264 -3.15 -0.53 3.72
CA GLY A 264 -3.19 -1.13 5.06
C GLY A 264 -2.13 -0.52 5.98
N VAL A 265 -0.88 -0.51 5.52
CA VAL A 265 0.22 0.25 6.13
C VAL A 265 0.65 1.38 5.19
N GLY A 266 0.53 2.63 5.63
CA GLY A 266 0.98 3.82 4.89
C GLY A 266 2.23 4.44 5.48
N ILE A 267 3.27 4.67 4.66
CA ILE A 267 4.54 5.30 5.09
C ILE A 267 4.89 6.46 4.15
N PHE A 268 4.60 7.69 4.60
CA PHE A 268 4.62 8.90 3.77
C PHE A 268 5.52 10.00 4.38
N GLN A 269 6.83 9.73 4.39
CA GLN A 269 7.86 10.54 5.03
C GLN A 269 8.97 10.95 4.03
N ARG A 270 8.62 11.80 3.06
CA ARG A 270 9.52 12.14 1.93
C ARG A 270 10.73 13.03 2.29
N ASN A 271 10.69 13.72 3.43
CA ASN A 271 11.64 14.79 3.79
C ASN A 271 12.13 14.66 5.25
N GLY A 272 13.34 15.17 5.50
CA GLY A 272 13.96 15.29 6.81
C GLY A 272 14.83 14.09 7.19
N GLU A 273 15.49 14.17 8.34
CA GLU A 273 16.13 13.00 8.95
C GLU A 273 15.08 11.97 9.39
N THR A 274 15.44 10.70 9.26
CA THR A 274 14.51 9.59 9.43
C THR A 274 15.16 8.38 10.08
N GLY A 275 14.47 7.81 11.06
CA GLY A 275 14.92 6.58 11.71
C GLY A 275 14.41 5.34 10.99
N ARG A 276 14.10 4.30 11.77
CA ARG A 276 13.77 2.97 11.28
C ARG A 276 12.32 2.60 11.54
N ILE A 277 11.68 2.00 10.55
CA ILE A 277 10.31 1.51 10.61
C ILE A 277 10.32 0.00 10.44
N VAL A 278 9.87 -0.74 11.44
CA VAL A 278 9.83 -2.21 11.42
C VAL A 278 8.38 -2.70 11.41
N LEU A 279 8.03 -3.48 10.40
CA LEU A 279 6.77 -4.22 10.32
C LEU A 279 7.10 -5.69 10.58
N LYS A 280 6.65 -6.24 11.71
CA LYS A 280 7.00 -7.60 12.15
C LYS A 280 5.75 -8.48 12.30
N ASP A 281 5.72 -9.62 11.62
CA ASP A 281 4.65 -10.63 11.70
C ASP A 281 3.23 -10.08 11.45
N CYS A 282 3.13 -8.97 10.70
CA CYS A 282 1.86 -8.31 10.37
C CYS A 282 1.06 -9.10 9.32
N ILE A 283 -0.26 -9.01 9.35
CA ILE A 283 -1.16 -9.65 8.38
C ILE A 283 -2.05 -8.58 7.76
N ILE A 284 -1.79 -8.25 6.50
CA ILE A 284 -2.49 -7.18 5.77
C ILE A 284 -3.10 -7.74 4.48
N GLU A 285 -4.42 -7.87 4.45
CA GLU A 285 -5.12 -8.62 3.41
C GLU A 285 -6.35 -7.90 2.85
N ASN A 286 -6.52 -7.98 1.53
CA ASN A 286 -7.63 -7.40 0.80
C ASN A 286 -7.80 -5.88 1.09
N MET A 287 -6.76 -5.06 0.86
CA MET A 287 -6.80 -3.59 0.89
C MET A 287 -7.11 -2.98 -0.49
N PRO A 288 -7.68 -1.76 -0.60
CA PRO A 288 -8.03 -1.12 -1.87
C PRO A 288 -6.85 -0.41 -2.56
N ASP A 289 -5.68 -0.33 -1.89
CA ASP A 289 -4.42 0.16 -2.43
C ASP A 289 -3.28 -0.86 -2.17
N ASN A 290 -2.27 -0.53 -1.36
CA ASN A 290 -1.16 -1.44 -1.05
C ASN A 290 -1.37 -2.12 0.31
N GLY A 291 -0.79 -3.31 0.49
CA GLY A 291 -0.63 -3.89 1.82
C GLY A 291 0.36 -3.07 2.65
N VAL A 292 1.55 -2.81 2.09
CA VAL A 292 2.51 -1.81 2.57
C VAL A 292 2.80 -0.79 1.47
N TYR A 293 2.62 0.51 1.75
CA TYR A 293 3.07 1.61 0.90
C TYR A 293 4.29 2.30 1.54
N GLY A 294 5.45 1.63 1.45
CA GLY A 294 6.76 2.05 1.95
C GLY A 294 7.68 2.70 0.90
N ALA A 295 7.11 3.33 -0.13
CA ALA A 295 7.85 3.86 -1.29
C ALA A 295 7.97 5.40 -1.31
N ARG A 296 7.37 6.09 -0.34
CA ARG A 296 7.34 7.57 -0.25
C ARG A 296 8.00 8.04 1.05
N THR A 297 9.15 7.44 1.36
CA THR A 297 9.87 7.59 2.61
C THR A 297 11.39 7.63 2.40
N THR A 298 12.11 8.39 3.23
CA THR A 298 13.57 8.26 3.39
C THR A 298 13.97 7.36 4.57
N ALA A 299 13.01 6.95 5.40
CA ALA A 299 13.22 6.02 6.52
C ALA A 299 13.59 4.59 6.04
N GLU A 300 14.45 3.90 6.80
CA GLU A 300 14.72 2.47 6.55
C GLU A 300 13.45 1.66 6.87
N VAL A 301 12.87 1.01 5.86
CA VAL A 301 11.67 0.16 6.00
C VAL A 301 12.09 -1.30 6.07
N ILE A 302 11.88 -1.92 7.22
CA ILE A 302 12.21 -3.31 7.51
C ILE A 302 10.90 -4.09 7.64
N VAL A 303 10.68 -5.10 6.78
CA VAL A 303 9.52 -5.99 6.80
C VAL A 303 9.99 -7.39 7.14
N LEU A 304 9.66 -7.85 8.36
CA LEU A 304 10.07 -9.13 8.92
C LEU A 304 8.84 -10.05 9.05
N GLY A 305 8.78 -11.10 8.23
CA GLY A 305 7.71 -12.08 8.30
C GLY A 305 6.33 -11.58 7.85
N GLY A 306 5.28 -12.19 8.41
CA GLY A 306 3.90 -11.82 8.13
C GLY A 306 3.31 -12.36 6.83
N LEU A 307 2.14 -11.82 6.46
CA LEU A 307 1.36 -12.19 5.28
C LEU A 307 0.75 -10.95 4.62
N TYR A 308 1.03 -10.76 3.34
CA TYR A 308 0.48 -9.69 2.52
C TYR A 308 -0.25 -10.29 1.31
N ARG A 309 -1.59 -10.24 1.32
CA ARG A 309 -2.43 -10.96 0.34
C ARG A 309 -3.53 -10.10 -0.28
N ASN A 310 -3.71 -10.22 -1.61
CA ASN A 310 -4.86 -9.69 -2.34
C ASN A 310 -5.13 -8.18 -2.18
N ASN A 311 -4.12 -7.40 -1.83
CA ASN A 311 -4.15 -5.94 -1.83
C ASN A 311 -4.07 -5.43 -3.28
N ASP A 312 -4.90 -4.45 -3.65
CA ASP A 312 -5.19 -4.15 -5.07
C ASP A 312 -3.96 -3.73 -5.90
N VAL A 313 -3.10 -2.84 -5.39
CA VAL A 313 -2.00 -2.24 -6.17
C VAL A 313 -0.64 -2.91 -5.94
N SER A 314 -0.31 -3.30 -4.71
CA SER A 314 0.90 -4.08 -4.38
C SER A 314 0.75 -4.75 -3.03
N GLN A 315 1.26 -5.97 -2.86
CA GLN A 315 1.23 -6.64 -1.54
C GLN A 315 2.22 -5.96 -0.59
N VAL A 316 3.47 -5.86 -1.01
CA VAL A 316 4.51 -5.05 -0.36
C VAL A 316 5.12 -4.11 -1.39
N ARG A 317 5.22 -2.82 -1.06
CA ARG A 317 5.88 -1.82 -1.90
C ARG A 317 6.86 -1.01 -1.07
N VAL A 318 8.12 -0.96 -1.50
CA VAL A 318 9.25 -0.35 -0.76
C VAL A 318 10.21 0.40 -1.69
N ASN A 319 11.20 1.09 -1.13
CA ASN A 319 12.28 1.78 -1.86
C ASN A 319 13.66 1.57 -1.20
N GLY A 320 14.72 2.00 -1.89
CA GLY A 320 16.07 2.19 -1.32
C GLY A 320 16.60 1.04 -0.46
N GLU A 321 17.08 1.35 0.74
CA GLU A 321 17.71 0.42 1.69
C GLU A 321 16.72 -0.47 2.47
N ALA A 322 15.48 -0.59 1.99
CA ALA A 322 14.49 -1.46 2.62
C ALA A 322 14.94 -2.93 2.72
N ARG A 323 14.45 -3.60 3.75
CA ARG A 323 14.71 -5.02 4.05
C ARG A 323 13.40 -5.78 4.04
N VAL A 324 13.35 -6.95 3.41
CA VAL A 324 12.15 -7.78 3.31
C VAL A 324 12.58 -9.24 3.54
N ASP A 325 12.27 -9.81 4.71
CA ASP A 325 12.85 -11.08 5.16
C ASP A 325 11.79 -12.03 5.75
N GLY A 326 11.72 -13.26 5.24
CA GLY A 326 10.79 -14.30 5.71
C GLY A 326 9.31 -14.02 5.38
N VAL A 327 9.03 -13.09 4.47
CA VAL A 327 7.69 -12.58 4.18
C VAL A 327 6.93 -13.49 3.22
N THR A 328 5.63 -13.71 3.48
CA THR A 328 4.71 -14.37 2.54
C THR A 328 3.89 -13.33 1.76
N ILE A 329 3.97 -13.36 0.44
CA ILE A 329 3.28 -12.46 -0.50
C ILE A 329 2.37 -13.30 -1.42
N VAL A 330 1.07 -12.96 -1.50
CA VAL A 330 0.09 -13.73 -2.30
C VAL A 330 -0.82 -12.84 -3.14
N ILE A 331 -0.94 -13.17 -4.43
CA ILE A 331 -1.95 -12.67 -5.36
C ILE A 331 -2.79 -13.86 -5.80
N ASP A 332 -4.03 -13.90 -5.36
CA ASP A 332 -5.00 -14.96 -5.62
C ASP A 332 -6.41 -14.38 -5.69
N GLU A 333 -6.66 -13.59 -6.73
CA GLU A 333 -7.83 -12.72 -6.83
C GLU A 333 -9.13 -13.49 -7.03
N LYS A 334 -9.08 -14.70 -7.62
CA LYS A 334 -10.25 -15.58 -7.70
C LYS A 334 -10.74 -16.00 -6.32
N ASN A 335 -9.83 -16.02 -5.34
CA ASN A 335 -10.09 -16.27 -3.92
C ASN A 335 -10.17 -14.97 -3.08
N TYR A 336 -10.47 -13.81 -3.70
CA TYR A 336 -10.62 -12.53 -2.98
C TYR A 336 -11.86 -12.52 -2.06
N THR A 337 -11.61 -12.24 -0.77
CA THR A 337 -12.58 -12.32 0.34
C THR A 337 -12.95 -10.98 1.00
N GLY A 338 -12.36 -9.85 0.56
CA GLY A 338 -12.74 -8.51 1.04
C GLY A 338 -14.07 -7.99 0.47
N LEU A 339 -14.36 -6.70 0.66
CA LEU A 339 -15.57 -6.10 0.07
C LEU A 339 -15.48 -6.03 -1.46
N LYS A 340 -16.66 -6.11 -2.11
CA LYS A 340 -16.85 -5.99 -3.55
C LYS A 340 -17.97 -4.98 -3.79
N SER A 341 -17.81 -4.07 -4.75
CA SER A 341 -18.87 -3.11 -5.10
C SER A 341 -20.10 -3.83 -5.66
N LYS A 342 -21.30 -3.31 -5.37
CA LYS A 342 -22.56 -3.79 -5.95
C LYS A 342 -22.88 -3.14 -7.29
N SER A 343 -22.47 -1.89 -7.50
CA SER A 343 -22.74 -1.12 -8.72
C SER A 343 -21.63 -1.28 -9.76
N ASN A 344 -20.38 -1.43 -9.29
CA ASN A 344 -19.20 -1.25 -10.14
C ASN A 344 -18.60 -2.60 -10.51
N ALA A 345 -19.37 -3.45 -11.21
CA ALA A 345 -18.89 -4.75 -11.70
C ALA A 345 -17.67 -4.64 -12.66
N ASN A 346 -17.38 -3.43 -13.16
CA ASN A 346 -16.28 -3.09 -14.05
C ASN A 346 -15.25 -2.14 -13.40
N GLU A 347 -15.16 -2.05 -12.06
CA GLU A 347 -14.27 -1.09 -11.35
C GLU A 347 -12.79 -1.23 -11.77
N ARG A 348 -12.38 -2.45 -12.09
CA ARG A 348 -11.10 -2.77 -12.74
C ARG A 348 -11.26 -2.77 -14.26
N GLY A 349 -11.46 -1.58 -14.82
CA GLY A 349 -11.55 -1.37 -16.27
C GLY A 349 -10.22 -1.62 -17.01
N PRO A 350 -10.24 -1.72 -18.34
CA PRO A 350 -9.01 -1.82 -19.14
C PRO A 350 -8.13 -0.59 -18.90
N GLY A 351 -6.85 -0.83 -18.56
CA GLY A 351 -5.91 0.22 -18.15
C GLY A 351 -5.78 0.42 -16.63
N TRP A 352 -6.39 -0.44 -15.79
CA TRP A 352 -6.12 -0.46 -14.35
C TRP A 352 -4.62 -0.63 -14.06
N PRO A 353 -4.00 0.13 -13.12
CA PRO A 353 -2.61 -0.06 -12.76
C PRO A 353 -2.37 -1.49 -12.26
N GLY A 354 -1.52 -2.23 -12.98
CA GLY A 354 -1.33 -3.65 -12.71
C GLY A 354 -0.89 -3.91 -11.26
N THR A 355 -1.52 -4.90 -10.62
CA THR A 355 -1.17 -5.34 -9.25
C THR A 355 0.25 -5.91 -9.22
N ASN A 356 0.88 -5.98 -8.04
CA ASN A 356 2.27 -6.41 -7.91
C ASN A 356 2.44 -7.26 -6.64
N GLY A 357 3.35 -8.23 -6.67
CA GLY A 357 3.71 -8.99 -5.47
C GLY A 357 4.56 -8.11 -4.55
N LEU A 358 5.87 -8.08 -4.83
CA LEU A 358 6.79 -7.10 -4.27
C LEU A 358 7.09 -6.02 -5.33
N LYS A 359 6.82 -4.75 -5.02
CA LYS A 359 7.18 -3.61 -5.87
C LYS A 359 8.30 -2.78 -5.26
N LEU A 360 9.35 -2.52 -6.04
CA LEU A 360 10.39 -1.56 -5.70
C LEU A 360 10.15 -0.28 -6.52
N GLU A 361 10.02 0.86 -5.84
CA GLU A 361 9.80 2.17 -6.46
C GLU A 361 10.23 3.28 -5.49
N THR A 362 11.38 3.93 -5.73
CA THR A 362 11.71 5.20 -5.05
C THR A 362 10.85 6.34 -5.62
N ASP A 363 10.63 7.42 -4.89
CA ASP A 363 10.09 8.62 -5.52
C ASP A 363 11.14 9.37 -6.34
N SER A 364 10.68 10.31 -7.17
CA SER A 364 11.51 11.05 -8.12
C SER A 364 12.42 12.11 -7.48
N THR A 365 12.58 12.09 -6.15
CA THR A 365 13.49 13.00 -5.43
C THR A 365 14.93 12.49 -5.39
N GLY A 366 15.15 11.18 -5.62
CA GLY A 366 16.47 10.55 -5.61
C GLY A 366 17.11 10.40 -4.22
N ALA A 367 16.38 10.71 -3.14
CA ALA A 367 16.94 10.89 -1.79
C ALA A 367 17.43 9.60 -1.07
N VAL A 368 17.24 8.40 -1.65
CA VAL A 368 17.67 7.13 -1.05
C VAL A 368 18.60 6.37 -2.00
N SER A 369 19.85 6.19 -1.62
CA SER A 369 20.96 5.83 -2.53
C SER A 369 21.39 4.34 -2.51
N GLY A 370 21.05 3.61 -1.45
CA GLY A 370 21.34 2.18 -1.33
C GLY A 370 20.30 1.27 -1.98
N GLY A 371 20.50 -0.04 -1.81
CA GLY A 371 19.73 -1.08 -2.52
C GLY A 371 19.00 -2.05 -1.59
N THR A 372 17.83 -2.52 -2.03
CA THR A 372 16.90 -3.30 -1.22
C THR A 372 17.42 -4.73 -1.00
N VAL A 373 17.26 -5.26 0.21
CA VAL A 373 17.64 -6.65 0.53
C VAL A 373 16.38 -7.48 0.76
N VAL A 374 16.14 -8.44 -0.13
CA VAL A 374 15.03 -9.40 -0.05
C VAL A 374 15.61 -10.77 0.26
N LYS A 375 15.24 -11.37 1.39
CA LYS A 375 15.70 -12.68 1.85
C LYS A 375 14.50 -13.58 2.13
N ASN A 376 14.64 -14.88 1.90
CA ASN A 376 13.74 -15.89 2.51
C ASN A 376 12.23 -15.71 2.18
N CYS A 377 11.86 -15.00 1.11
CA CYS A 377 10.46 -14.68 0.84
C CYS A 377 9.78 -15.73 -0.04
N ASP A 378 8.50 -16.00 0.23
CA ASP A 378 7.62 -16.80 -0.64
C ASP A 378 6.62 -15.85 -1.33
N LEU A 379 6.78 -15.66 -2.63
CA LEU A 379 5.95 -14.78 -3.44
C LEU A 379 5.15 -15.61 -4.44
N ARG A 380 3.82 -15.54 -4.38
CA ARG A 380 2.92 -16.39 -5.17
C ARG A 380 1.89 -15.58 -5.94
N ALA A 381 1.95 -15.62 -7.26
CA ALA A 381 0.84 -15.25 -8.12
C ALA A 381 0.07 -16.53 -8.52
N ASN A 382 -0.95 -16.86 -7.72
CA ASN A 382 -1.86 -17.99 -7.95
C ASN A 382 -2.86 -17.68 -9.05
N SER A 383 -3.51 -16.52 -8.98
CA SER A 383 -4.57 -16.13 -9.91
C SER A 383 -4.82 -14.62 -9.94
N VAL A 384 -5.21 -14.12 -11.11
CA VAL A 384 -5.84 -12.81 -11.32
C VAL A 384 -7.28 -13.00 -11.78
N ALA A 385 -8.12 -11.98 -11.60
CA ALA A 385 -9.56 -12.04 -11.89
C ALA A 385 -9.86 -12.15 -13.39
N ASP A 386 -9.13 -11.40 -14.23
CA ASP A 386 -9.07 -11.56 -15.69
C ASP A 386 -7.64 -11.98 -16.06
N ALA A 387 -7.50 -13.19 -16.59
CA ALA A 387 -6.22 -13.78 -16.99
C ALA A 387 -5.93 -13.62 -18.50
N GLU A 388 -6.93 -13.24 -19.30
CA GLU A 388 -6.78 -12.92 -20.73
C GLU A 388 -6.31 -11.47 -20.90
N GLN A 389 -6.73 -10.58 -19.98
CA GLN A 389 -6.26 -9.21 -19.83
C GLN A 389 -5.42 -9.04 -18.53
N SER A 390 -4.42 -9.92 -18.32
CA SER A 390 -3.64 -9.98 -17.07
C SER A 390 -3.04 -8.63 -16.66
N ASN A 391 -3.69 -7.96 -15.71
CA ASN A 391 -3.20 -6.75 -15.05
C ASN A 391 -2.26 -7.08 -13.87
N LEU A 392 -1.30 -7.99 -14.07
CA LEU A 392 -0.21 -8.26 -13.13
C LEU A 392 1.06 -7.58 -13.63
N GLY A 393 1.50 -6.54 -12.92
CA GLY A 393 2.73 -5.78 -13.22
C GLY A 393 4.04 -6.52 -12.89
N GLY A 394 3.96 -7.77 -12.44
CA GLY A 394 5.07 -8.64 -12.07
C GLY A 394 4.92 -9.20 -10.65
N VAL A 395 5.42 -10.42 -10.42
CA VAL A 395 5.49 -11.00 -9.06
C VAL A 395 6.55 -10.26 -8.24
N VAL A 396 7.67 -9.89 -8.88
CA VAL A 396 8.58 -8.83 -8.44
C VAL A 396 8.68 -7.78 -9.54
N ASN A 397 8.41 -6.52 -9.21
CA ASN A 397 8.45 -5.39 -10.15
C ASN A 397 9.42 -4.31 -9.65
N PHE A 398 10.50 -4.08 -10.40
CA PHE A 398 11.42 -2.96 -10.23
C PHE A 398 11.01 -1.83 -11.17
N PHE A 399 10.40 -0.79 -10.61
CA PHE A 399 9.98 0.38 -11.39
C PHE A 399 11.18 1.18 -11.92
N ALA A 400 10.95 2.13 -12.82
CA ALA A 400 12.01 2.94 -13.45
C ALA A 400 12.80 3.83 -12.45
N SER A 401 12.27 4.04 -11.23
CA SER A 401 12.94 4.74 -10.13
C SER A 401 13.60 3.80 -9.10
N ALA A 402 13.47 2.47 -9.24
CA ALA A 402 14.06 1.52 -8.31
C ALA A 402 15.59 1.44 -8.51
N GLY A 403 16.35 1.51 -7.41
CA GLY A 403 17.80 1.28 -7.41
C GLY A 403 18.16 -0.21 -7.56
N ALA A 404 19.31 -0.56 -6.99
CA ALA A 404 19.82 -1.92 -6.89
C ALA A 404 19.01 -2.77 -5.90
N ALA A 405 19.11 -4.10 -6.02
CA ALA A 405 18.66 -5.00 -4.96
C ALA A 405 19.38 -6.35 -5.00
N THR A 406 19.26 -7.10 -3.91
CA THR A 406 19.55 -8.54 -3.86
C THR A 406 18.31 -9.31 -3.43
N LEU A 407 17.92 -10.31 -4.21
CA LEU A 407 16.99 -11.37 -3.83
C LEU A 407 17.80 -12.63 -3.50
N ASP A 408 17.63 -13.19 -2.30
CA ASP A 408 18.40 -14.33 -1.79
C ASP A 408 17.47 -15.36 -1.12
N ASN A 409 17.57 -16.63 -1.48
CA ASN A 409 16.73 -17.71 -0.91
C ASN A 409 15.21 -17.46 -1.04
N CYS A 410 14.76 -16.90 -2.17
CA CYS A 410 13.35 -16.62 -2.43
C CYS A 410 12.69 -17.71 -3.29
N ARG A 411 11.43 -18.03 -3.00
CA ARG A 411 10.54 -18.82 -3.88
C ARG A 411 9.59 -17.86 -4.58
N ILE A 412 9.55 -17.91 -5.90
CA ILE A 412 8.68 -17.08 -6.74
C ILE A 412 7.82 -18.02 -7.56
N THR A 413 6.56 -18.19 -7.15
CA THR A 413 5.56 -19.00 -7.86
C THR A 413 4.73 -18.10 -8.76
N ASN A 414 4.70 -18.39 -10.06
CA ASN A 414 3.93 -17.65 -11.04
C ASN A 414 3.08 -18.62 -11.88
N ASN A 415 1.78 -18.62 -11.58
CA ASN A 415 0.79 -19.42 -12.29
C ASN A 415 -0.07 -18.55 -13.24
N VAL A 416 0.21 -17.24 -13.32
CA VAL A 416 -0.50 -16.28 -14.16
C VAL A 416 0.15 -16.23 -15.54
N SER A 417 -0.62 -16.66 -16.55
CA SER A 417 -0.20 -16.73 -17.95
C SER A 417 0.31 -15.39 -18.49
N SER A 418 1.26 -15.47 -19.42
CA SER A 418 1.82 -14.33 -20.16
C SER A 418 2.46 -13.23 -19.30
N THR A 419 2.76 -13.48 -18.03
CA THR A 419 3.30 -12.46 -17.11
C THR A 419 4.70 -12.81 -16.62
N THR A 420 5.62 -11.86 -16.68
CA THR A 420 7.00 -11.96 -16.18
C THR A 420 7.04 -12.16 -14.65
N SER A 421 7.87 -13.09 -14.16
CA SER A 421 8.02 -13.33 -12.71
C SER A 421 8.86 -12.24 -12.03
N ILE A 422 9.99 -11.84 -12.63
CA ILE A 422 10.82 -10.72 -12.19
C ILE A 422 11.00 -9.74 -13.36
N ILE A 423 10.36 -8.57 -13.29
CA ILE A 423 10.50 -7.51 -14.29
C ILE A 423 11.26 -6.30 -13.70
N ALA A 424 12.16 -5.73 -14.48
CA ALA A 424 12.78 -4.45 -14.17
C ALA A 424 12.80 -3.51 -15.38
N SER A 425 12.17 -2.35 -15.22
CA SER A 425 12.19 -1.29 -16.23
C SER A 425 13.57 -0.63 -16.34
N ASN A 426 13.82 -0.05 -17.52
CA ASN A 426 14.93 0.89 -17.72
C ASN A 426 14.94 1.95 -16.58
N PRO A 427 16.09 2.23 -15.95
CA PRO A 427 16.18 3.27 -14.95
C PRO A 427 15.98 4.66 -15.60
N SER A 428 15.21 5.53 -14.96
CA SER A 428 14.97 6.92 -15.40
C SER A 428 15.21 7.95 -14.31
N SER A 429 14.80 7.66 -13.08
CA SER A 429 15.10 8.46 -11.86
C SER A 429 15.58 7.57 -10.71
N ALA A 430 16.24 6.46 -11.05
CA ALA A 430 16.84 5.55 -10.09
C ALA A 430 18.17 6.11 -9.55
N PRO A 431 18.59 5.71 -8.33
CA PRO A 431 19.95 5.93 -7.84
C PRO A 431 21.01 5.33 -8.78
N GLU A 432 22.24 5.88 -8.74
CA GLU A 432 23.40 5.46 -9.54
C GLU A 432 23.61 3.92 -9.57
N LYS A 433 23.40 3.27 -8.42
CA LYS A 433 23.45 1.81 -8.27
C LYS A 433 22.10 1.23 -8.68
N VAL A 434 22.03 0.64 -9.87
CA VAL A 434 20.79 0.06 -10.46
C VAL A 434 20.79 -1.48 -10.63
N ALA A 435 21.92 -2.13 -10.31
CA ALA A 435 22.15 -3.56 -10.59
C ALA A 435 21.32 -4.50 -9.70
N ILE A 436 20.76 -5.56 -10.27
CA ILE A 436 19.88 -6.51 -9.58
C ILE A 436 20.58 -7.87 -9.49
N THR A 437 20.69 -8.42 -8.29
CA THR A 437 21.16 -9.80 -8.06
C THR A 437 19.99 -10.68 -7.65
N VAL A 438 19.74 -11.77 -8.38
CA VAL A 438 18.76 -12.81 -8.01
C VAL A 438 19.52 -14.12 -7.78
N LYS A 439 19.64 -14.55 -6.53
CA LYS A 439 20.50 -15.69 -6.18
C LYS A 439 19.87 -16.71 -5.25
N ASN A 440 20.38 -17.94 -5.31
CA ASN A 440 19.97 -19.06 -4.45
C ASN A 440 18.44 -19.24 -4.41
N SER A 441 17.74 -19.01 -5.53
CA SER A 441 16.28 -18.83 -5.57
C SER A 441 15.61 -19.82 -6.52
N VAL A 442 14.29 -20.03 -6.36
CA VAL A 442 13.49 -20.84 -7.29
C VAL A 442 12.39 -19.97 -7.90
N ILE A 443 12.34 -19.94 -9.23
CA ILE A 443 11.22 -19.38 -10.00
C ILE A 443 10.45 -20.56 -10.59
N GLN A 444 9.17 -20.72 -10.26
CA GLN A 444 8.39 -21.92 -10.53
C GLN A 444 6.96 -21.59 -10.96
N GLY A 445 6.23 -22.56 -11.53
CA GLY A 445 4.81 -22.43 -11.87
C GLY A 445 4.54 -22.82 -13.32
N ASN A 446 3.70 -22.04 -14.01
CA ASN A 446 3.28 -22.30 -15.39
C ASN A 446 4.23 -21.69 -16.44
N GLY A 447 5.37 -21.13 -16.00
CA GLY A 447 6.22 -20.26 -16.82
C GLY A 447 5.59 -18.90 -17.10
N ALA A 448 6.33 -18.00 -17.75
CA ALA A 448 5.85 -16.67 -18.13
C ALA A 448 5.17 -16.62 -19.52
N GLY A 449 4.91 -17.79 -20.13
CA GLY A 449 4.28 -17.91 -21.44
C GLY A 449 5.19 -17.44 -22.57
N GLN A 450 4.76 -16.43 -23.34
CA GLN A 450 5.59 -15.80 -24.37
C GLN A 450 6.62 -14.81 -23.79
N ASN A 451 6.48 -14.44 -22.51
CA ASN A 451 7.45 -13.60 -21.81
C ASN A 451 8.53 -14.46 -21.15
N ALA A 452 9.71 -13.87 -20.96
CA ALA A 452 10.78 -14.47 -20.17
C ALA A 452 10.43 -14.44 -18.68
N ALA A 453 10.83 -15.44 -17.90
CA ALA A 453 10.61 -15.42 -16.44
C ALA A 453 11.35 -14.26 -15.72
N VAL A 454 12.53 -13.87 -16.22
CA VAL A 454 13.32 -12.72 -15.74
C VAL A 454 13.60 -11.78 -16.90
N ASN A 455 13.17 -10.52 -16.79
CA ASN A 455 13.41 -9.49 -17.80
C ASN A 455 13.90 -8.19 -17.14
N ILE A 456 15.20 -7.90 -17.26
CA ILE A 456 15.89 -6.80 -16.58
C ILE A 456 16.44 -5.82 -17.62
N SER A 457 15.77 -4.68 -17.80
CA SER A 457 16.05 -3.73 -18.89
C SER A 457 17.06 -2.65 -18.45
N SER A 458 18.14 -2.47 -19.23
CA SER A 458 19.18 -1.42 -19.07
C SER A 458 19.78 -1.26 -17.66
N ARG A 459 19.97 -2.38 -16.93
CA ARG A 459 20.56 -2.40 -15.58
C ARG A 459 21.87 -3.21 -15.59
N PRO A 460 23.00 -2.60 -16.02
CA PRO A 460 24.26 -3.32 -16.22
C PRO A 460 24.79 -3.93 -14.92
N ARG A 461 25.53 -5.04 -15.05
CA ARG A 461 26.04 -5.90 -13.95
C ARG A 461 24.95 -6.64 -13.14
N SER A 462 23.70 -6.66 -13.60
CA SER A 462 22.66 -7.53 -13.03
C SER A 462 22.96 -9.02 -13.32
N ILE A 463 22.65 -9.90 -12.36
CA ILE A 463 23.01 -11.33 -12.43
C ILE A 463 21.97 -12.24 -11.77
N VAL A 464 21.71 -13.38 -12.40
CA VAL A 464 20.97 -14.52 -11.87
C VAL A 464 21.98 -15.63 -11.53
N LYS A 465 22.06 -16.07 -10.27
CA LYS A 465 23.11 -17.01 -9.82
C LYS A 465 22.65 -18.08 -8.82
N ASN A 466 23.04 -19.34 -9.00
CA ASN A 466 22.59 -20.46 -8.15
C ASN A 466 21.05 -20.58 -8.12
N THR A 467 20.37 -20.26 -9.21
CA THR A 467 18.91 -20.09 -9.26
C THR A 467 18.31 -21.13 -10.21
N CYS A 468 17.14 -21.67 -9.87
CA CYS A 468 16.46 -22.69 -10.65
C CYS A 468 15.17 -22.13 -11.27
N LEU A 469 14.99 -22.32 -12.58
CA LEU A 469 13.77 -21.99 -13.32
C LEU A 469 12.99 -23.30 -13.54
N SER A 470 12.05 -23.55 -12.64
CA SER A 470 11.37 -24.82 -12.38
C SER A 470 10.00 -24.90 -13.06
N TYR A 471 9.97 -25.03 -14.38
CA TYR A 471 8.77 -25.25 -15.21
C TYR A 471 9.15 -25.95 -16.53
N PRO A 472 8.21 -26.56 -17.28
CA PRO A 472 8.53 -27.53 -18.34
C PRO A 472 9.45 -27.02 -19.44
N ASP A 473 9.13 -25.86 -20.03
CA ASP A 473 9.83 -25.30 -21.19
C ASP A 473 10.90 -24.25 -20.81
N ALA A 474 11.35 -24.25 -19.54
CA ALA A 474 12.31 -23.29 -19.04
C ALA A 474 13.65 -23.37 -19.80
N SER A 475 14.23 -22.21 -20.13
CA SER A 475 15.50 -22.16 -20.86
C SER A 475 16.33 -20.92 -20.51
N LYS A 476 17.58 -20.88 -20.98
CA LYS A 476 18.47 -19.70 -20.87
C LYS A 476 17.80 -18.40 -21.39
N ASP A 477 16.89 -18.51 -22.36
CA ASP A 477 16.25 -17.37 -23.00
C ASP A 477 15.16 -16.73 -22.11
N ASP A 478 14.82 -17.36 -20.99
CA ASP A 478 14.01 -16.79 -19.90
C ASP A 478 14.77 -15.80 -18.99
N ILE A 479 16.06 -15.56 -19.24
CA ILE A 479 16.87 -14.58 -18.51
C ILE A 479 17.34 -13.50 -19.47
N LYS A 480 16.57 -12.42 -19.58
CA LYS A 480 16.83 -11.29 -20.48
C LYS A 480 17.45 -10.12 -19.72
N GLY A 481 18.58 -9.62 -20.24
CA GLY A 481 19.26 -8.42 -19.74
C GLY A 481 20.05 -8.56 -18.42
N ALA A 482 20.27 -9.79 -17.95
CA ALA A 482 21.15 -10.11 -16.83
C ALA A 482 22.09 -11.27 -17.20
N GLY A 483 23.27 -11.34 -16.56
CA GLY A 483 24.14 -12.52 -16.69
C GLY A 483 23.57 -13.73 -15.94
N ALA A 484 23.89 -14.95 -16.38
CA ALA A 484 23.51 -16.20 -15.72
C ALA A 484 24.77 -16.98 -15.27
N SER A 485 24.72 -17.59 -14.08
CA SER A 485 25.85 -18.39 -13.54
C SER A 485 25.34 -19.47 -12.60
N ASN A 486 25.62 -20.75 -12.88
CA ASN A 486 25.04 -21.88 -12.12
C ASN A 486 23.50 -21.76 -12.04
N VAL A 487 22.84 -21.87 -13.18
CA VAL A 487 21.37 -21.77 -13.31
C VAL A 487 20.87 -23.04 -13.96
N SER A 488 19.92 -23.72 -13.32
CA SER A 488 19.27 -24.93 -13.84
C SER A 488 17.88 -24.61 -14.39
N PHE A 489 17.44 -25.39 -15.37
CA PHE A 489 16.17 -25.20 -16.09
C PHE A 489 15.43 -26.53 -16.24
N GLY A 490 14.11 -26.49 -16.28
CA GLY A 490 13.23 -27.64 -16.47
C GLY A 490 12.48 -28.03 -15.20
N GLN A 491 11.83 -29.19 -15.17
CA GLN A 491 10.99 -29.61 -14.03
C GLN A 491 11.77 -29.99 -12.75
N GLN A 492 13.09 -30.12 -12.82
CA GLN A 492 13.95 -30.51 -11.70
C GLN A 492 15.11 -29.53 -11.55
N CYS A 493 15.41 -29.13 -10.32
CA CYS A 493 16.57 -28.29 -10.03
C CYS A 493 17.82 -29.18 -9.88
N GLU A 494 18.91 -28.80 -10.54
CA GLU A 494 20.20 -29.50 -10.42
C GLU A 494 20.82 -29.27 -9.03
N SER A 495 21.63 -30.23 -8.58
CA SER A 495 22.28 -30.20 -7.27
C SER A 495 23.30 -29.05 -7.16
N GLY A 496 22.83 -27.90 -6.68
CA GLY A 496 23.63 -26.67 -6.54
C GLY A 496 22.93 -25.40 -7.05
N ALA A 497 21.78 -25.53 -7.72
CA ALA A 497 20.93 -24.42 -8.13
C ALA A 497 19.55 -24.50 -7.43
N GLY A 498 18.98 -23.34 -7.09
CA GLY A 498 17.73 -23.25 -6.32
C GLY A 498 17.93 -22.79 -4.87
N LEU A 499 16.96 -23.10 -4.02
CA LEU A 499 16.89 -22.61 -2.64
C LEU A 499 18.04 -23.14 -1.77
N LYS A 500 18.87 -22.22 -1.24
CA LYS A 500 19.97 -22.55 -0.28
C LYS A 500 19.46 -23.08 1.06
N ALA A 501 18.27 -22.66 1.48
CA ALA A 501 17.60 -23.13 2.69
C ALA A 501 16.08 -23.17 2.45
N PRO A 502 15.54 -24.21 1.78
CA PRO A 502 14.13 -24.31 1.42
C PRO A 502 13.17 -24.23 2.61
N GLN A 503 13.62 -24.73 3.78
CA GLN A 503 12.94 -24.72 5.07
C GLN A 503 13.00 -23.38 5.81
N LYS A 504 13.49 -22.32 5.14
CA LYS A 504 13.49 -20.94 5.65
C LYS A 504 12.70 -19.98 4.76
N VAL A 505 11.82 -20.46 3.88
CA VAL A 505 11.15 -19.59 2.88
C VAL A 505 9.71 -19.32 3.24
N GLY A 506 9.33 -18.04 3.31
CA GLY A 506 8.03 -17.55 3.75
C GLY A 506 7.85 -17.61 5.27
N SER A 507 6.62 -17.47 5.73
CA SER A 507 6.26 -17.72 7.13
C SER A 507 6.01 -19.21 7.39
N ALA A 508 6.41 -19.75 8.55
CA ALA A 508 6.48 -21.20 8.81
C ALA A 508 5.11 -21.91 8.98
N GLY A 509 4.04 -21.35 8.44
CA GLY A 509 2.83 -22.13 8.17
C GLY A 509 3.09 -23.07 7.00
N ASN A 510 2.74 -24.35 7.12
CA ASN A 510 2.70 -25.23 5.97
C ASN A 510 1.55 -24.80 5.04
N LEU A 511 1.81 -23.86 4.13
CA LEU A 511 0.80 -23.33 3.21
C LEU A 511 0.38 -24.33 2.11
N SER A 512 0.93 -25.56 2.07
CA SER A 512 0.36 -26.67 1.30
C SER A 512 -0.66 -27.49 2.08
N SER A 513 -0.90 -27.17 3.37
CA SER A 513 -2.08 -27.64 4.13
C SER A 513 -3.18 -26.57 4.24
N LEU A 514 -3.05 -25.45 3.53
CA LEU A 514 -4.25 -24.78 2.99
C LEU A 514 -4.84 -25.75 1.95
N PRO A 515 -6.15 -26.02 1.95
CA PRO A 515 -6.73 -26.95 0.99
C PRO A 515 -6.48 -26.45 -0.43
N ALA A 516 -5.79 -27.26 -1.23
CA ALA A 516 -5.76 -27.06 -2.68
C ALA A 516 -7.23 -27.04 -3.17
N PRO A 517 -7.65 -26.03 -3.96
CA PRO A 517 -9.03 -25.98 -4.44
C PRO A 517 -9.40 -27.27 -5.16
N SER A 518 -10.40 -27.98 -4.66
CA SER A 518 -10.83 -29.27 -5.20
C SER A 518 -11.51 -29.06 -6.55
N VAL A 519 -10.75 -29.13 -7.65
CA VAL A 519 -11.24 -28.97 -9.03
C VAL A 519 -12.04 -30.21 -9.45
N SER A 520 -13.27 -30.29 -8.95
CA SER A 520 -14.27 -31.31 -9.34
C SER A 520 -15.05 -30.84 -10.57
N TYR A 521 -14.45 -30.91 -11.75
CA TYR A 521 -15.18 -30.70 -13.01
C TYR A 521 -16.00 -31.95 -13.38
N ASN A 522 -17.24 -32.03 -12.90
CA ASN A 522 -18.22 -33.02 -13.38
C ASN A 522 -19.13 -32.39 -14.44
N GLY A 523 -18.64 -32.40 -15.68
CA GLY A 523 -19.38 -31.92 -16.84
C GLY A 523 -20.42 -32.92 -17.36
N THR A 524 -21.60 -32.98 -16.75
CA THR A 524 -22.77 -33.69 -17.30
C THR A 524 -23.96 -32.74 -17.44
N GLY A 525 -24.04 -32.06 -18.59
CA GLY A 525 -25.05 -31.03 -18.89
C GLY A 525 -25.46 -30.99 -20.37
N GLY A 526 -25.55 -32.15 -21.01
CA GLY A 526 -25.90 -32.25 -22.43
C GLY A 526 -27.41 -32.16 -22.69
N SER A 527 -27.75 -31.46 -23.78
CA SER A 527 -28.97 -31.67 -24.59
C SER A 527 -30.36 -31.36 -23.97
N ALA A 528 -30.80 -30.11 -24.13
CA ALA A 528 -32.16 -29.82 -24.63
C ALA A 528 -32.17 -28.48 -25.38
N ALA A 529 -32.86 -28.39 -26.52
CA ALA A 529 -32.74 -27.25 -27.44
C ALA A 529 -34.02 -26.39 -27.52
N ARG A 530 -33.86 -25.07 -27.73
CA ARG A 530 -34.89 -24.28 -28.44
C ARG A 530 -34.32 -23.16 -29.31
N ARG A 531 -34.70 -23.21 -30.59
CA ARG A 531 -34.31 -22.31 -31.70
C ARG A 531 -34.49 -20.81 -31.39
N ARG A 532 -33.49 -19.98 -31.74
CA ARG A 532 -33.76 -18.68 -32.42
C ARG A 532 -32.56 -18.16 -33.24
N LYS A 533 -32.51 -18.47 -34.54
CA LYS A 533 -31.64 -17.80 -35.53
C LYS A 533 -32.30 -16.50 -36.02
N LYS A 534 -31.62 -15.34 -35.91
CA LYS A 534 -31.32 -14.37 -37.01
C LYS A 534 -30.83 -12.99 -36.51
N LYS A 535 -30.09 -12.31 -37.39
CA LYS A 535 -29.79 -10.85 -37.44
C LYS A 535 -29.09 -10.18 -36.22
N LYS A 536 -27.74 -10.27 -36.20
CA LYS A 536 -26.85 -9.18 -35.70
C LYS A 536 -25.64 -8.92 -36.63
N GLY A 537 -25.84 -9.07 -37.95
CA GLY A 537 -24.83 -8.88 -38.99
C GLY A 537 -25.12 -7.70 -39.92
N LEU A 538 -25.09 -6.47 -39.38
CA LEU A 538 -25.08 -5.24 -40.20
C LEU A 538 -24.51 -4.04 -39.42
N LEU A 539 -24.93 -3.87 -38.16
CA LEU A 539 -24.61 -2.70 -37.33
C LEU A 539 -23.10 -2.45 -37.13
N LYS A 540 -22.27 -3.50 -37.13
CA LYS A 540 -20.80 -3.38 -37.03
C LYS A 540 -20.12 -2.64 -38.20
N LYS A 541 -20.75 -2.54 -39.39
CA LYS A 541 -20.14 -1.82 -40.53
C LYS A 541 -20.37 -0.29 -40.50
N ILE A 542 -21.43 0.18 -39.85
CA ILE A 542 -21.78 1.62 -39.84
C ILE A 542 -20.96 2.39 -38.79
N ILE A 543 -20.68 1.78 -37.64
CA ILE A 543 -19.92 2.44 -36.56
C ILE A 543 -18.45 2.65 -36.95
N GLY A 544 -17.86 1.74 -37.74
CA GLY A 544 -16.46 1.81 -38.17
C GLY A 544 -16.15 2.95 -39.15
N SER A 545 -17.05 3.28 -40.08
CA SER A 545 -16.81 4.34 -41.07
C SER A 545 -16.86 5.74 -40.47
N VAL A 546 -17.73 5.98 -39.48
CA VAL A 546 -17.89 7.30 -38.84
C VAL A 546 -16.63 7.68 -38.05
N PHE A 547 -16.06 6.74 -37.27
CA PHE A 547 -14.82 7.02 -36.53
C PHE A 547 -13.59 7.18 -37.43
N GLY A 548 -13.50 6.42 -38.53
CA GLY A 548 -12.41 6.56 -39.50
C GLY A 548 -12.38 7.94 -40.18
N GLY A 549 -13.54 8.44 -40.59
CA GLY A 549 -13.64 9.77 -41.20
C GLY A 549 -13.29 10.91 -40.26
N PHE A 550 -13.70 10.84 -39.00
CA PHE A 550 -13.45 11.90 -38.00
C PHE A 550 -11.95 12.05 -37.68
N LEU A 551 -11.22 10.94 -37.54
CA LEU A 551 -9.77 10.96 -37.35
C LEU A 551 -9.02 11.55 -38.55
N LEU A 552 -9.43 11.24 -39.78
CA LEU A 552 -8.81 11.77 -40.99
C LEU A 552 -8.90 13.31 -41.06
N ILE A 553 -10.06 13.86 -40.69
CA ILE A 553 -10.30 15.32 -40.67
C ILE A 553 -9.40 16.01 -39.63
N ILE A 554 -9.22 15.41 -38.45
CA ILE A 554 -8.33 15.94 -37.41
C ILE A 554 -6.87 15.97 -37.88
N PHE A 555 -6.38 14.90 -38.53
CA PHE A 555 -5.01 14.88 -39.06
C PHE A 555 -4.80 15.92 -40.17
N LEU A 556 -5.78 16.14 -41.05
CA LEU A 556 -5.71 17.19 -42.08
C LEU A 556 -5.69 18.60 -41.46
N PHE A 557 -6.49 18.86 -40.42
CA PHE A 557 -6.49 20.15 -39.71
C PHE A 557 -5.15 20.42 -39.00
N LEU A 558 -4.59 19.43 -38.31
CA LEU A 558 -3.29 19.56 -37.64
C LEU A 558 -2.15 19.77 -38.65
N GLY A 559 -2.19 19.09 -39.80
CA GLY A 559 -1.23 19.30 -40.89
C GLY A 559 -1.29 20.72 -41.48
N ALA A 560 -2.50 21.27 -41.67
CA ALA A 560 -2.69 22.63 -42.14
C ALA A 560 -2.16 23.68 -41.14
N ILE A 561 -2.41 23.49 -39.84
CA ILE A 561 -1.89 24.37 -38.78
C ILE A 561 -0.36 24.34 -38.76
N ALA A 562 0.27 23.16 -38.87
CA ALA A 562 1.73 23.04 -38.93
C ALA A 562 2.33 23.79 -40.14
N PHE A 563 1.72 23.68 -41.32
CA PHE A 563 2.15 24.41 -42.51
C PHE A 563 2.04 25.94 -42.35
N ILE A 564 0.96 26.43 -41.72
CA ILE A 564 0.79 27.87 -41.46
C ILE A 564 1.85 28.38 -40.49
N VAL A 565 2.12 27.66 -39.39
CA VAL A 565 3.15 28.05 -38.40
C VAL A 565 4.55 28.08 -39.02
N VAL A 566 4.92 27.07 -39.83
CA VAL A 566 6.20 27.05 -40.54
C VAL A 566 6.31 28.19 -41.56
N GLY A 567 5.25 28.47 -42.32
CA GLY A 567 5.22 29.57 -43.29
C GLY A 567 5.37 30.96 -42.63
N VAL A 568 4.70 31.18 -41.50
CA VAL A 568 4.83 32.43 -40.73
C VAL A 568 6.25 32.60 -40.17
N LEU A 569 6.84 31.55 -39.58
CA LEU A 569 8.21 31.60 -39.06
C LEU A 569 9.25 31.84 -40.17
N ALA A 570 9.07 31.24 -41.35
CA ALA A 570 9.92 31.51 -42.51
C ALA A 570 9.82 32.97 -42.99
N GLY A 571 8.61 33.54 -42.99
CA GLY A 571 8.37 34.95 -43.37
C GLY A 571 9.01 35.96 -42.41
N PHE A 572 9.05 35.67 -41.10
CA PHE A 572 9.80 36.52 -40.16
C PHE A 572 11.33 36.42 -40.36
N GLY A 573 11.84 35.25 -40.76
CA GLY A 573 13.27 35.07 -41.07
C GLY A 573 13.74 35.91 -42.27
N THR A 574 12.94 35.97 -43.34
CA THR A 574 13.28 36.80 -44.52
C THR A 574 13.09 38.29 -44.26
N LEU A 575 12.11 38.70 -43.43
CA LEU A 575 11.93 40.10 -43.07
C LEU A 575 13.08 40.64 -42.19
N ALA A 576 13.61 39.81 -41.27
CA ALA A 576 14.78 40.17 -40.46
C ALA A 576 16.05 40.37 -41.30
N ALA A 577 16.24 39.57 -42.35
CA ALA A 577 17.37 39.70 -43.28
C ALA A 577 17.29 40.94 -44.19
N LEU A 578 16.10 41.56 -44.32
CA LEU A 578 15.85 42.76 -45.14
C LEU A 578 15.94 44.08 -44.37
N LEU A 579 16.12 44.03 -43.05
CA LEU A 579 16.14 45.19 -42.14
C LEU A 579 17.45 45.31 -41.33
N GLY A 580 18.51 44.61 -41.77
CA GLY A 580 19.80 44.53 -41.08
C GLY A 580 21.00 44.75 -41.99
N GLY A 581 20.92 45.73 -42.89
CA GLY A 581 22.02 46.22 -43.70
C GLY A 581 22.33 47.68 -43.37
N ASP A 582 23.60 47.94 -43.04
CA ASP A 582 24.22 49.20 -42.59
C ASP A 582 23.66 49.84 -41.30
#